data_AF-A0AAV5C024-F1
#
_entry.id   AF-A0AAV5C024-F1
#
_cell.length_a   1.000
_cell.length_b   1.000
_cell.length_c   1.000
_cell.angle_alpha   90.00
_cell.angle_beta   90.00
_cell.angle_gamma   90.00
#
_symmetry.space_group_name_H-M   'P 1'
#
loop_
_entity.id
_entity.type
_entity.pdbx_description
1 polymer ?
#
loop_
_entity_poly.entity_id
_entity_poly.type
_entity_poly.pdbx_seq_one_letter_code
_entity_poly.pdbx_strand_id
1 'polypeptide(L)'
;MAAGSAIRVTMEVGADGVALITICNPPVNALHPRIFDGLKEKYTEAMARDDVKAIVLTGSGGIFCGGFDINMFSQCWPAGNISLLPSVSVDLVSNIMEGAKSLRLLPFKALLSVVDLSWLWLVMLGYLPLNLNSGTQRLPRLVGLPKAIEMMLQSKFITAKDAKECGLVDAIFSPDELIKMARLWALEIANCRKPWIRSLARTDRLGSLSEARAVLSTARQQVKKVAPHLPQQQACLDVIEEGVLFGGHAGVLKEEKVFNELVLSPTSRALVHIFFAQRSTTKVPGVTDIQLKPRQIRKVAVIGGGLMGSGIATALLVGNISVVLKEVNSQFLERGQKMIAANLEGLVKRRTLTKDKMNKALSLLKGALDYSDFKDVDMVIEAVIEKIPLKQSIFADIEKICPPHCILATNTSTIDLNIVGEKTNSQDRIIGAHFFSPAHIMPLLEIVRTEKTSPQAILDLITVGKIIKKVPVVVGNCTGFAVNRKSNGKGYYIYEKGGKPKPDPSVQNVIEEYRKRAKAMPGGKPVTLTDQDILEMIFFPVVNEACRVMDENVVIRASDLDIASVLGMGFPKYR
;
A
#
# COMPACT_ATOMS: atom_id res chain seq x y z
N MET A 1 17.18 -7.18 -34.04
CA MET A 1 18.21 -6.12 -34.06
C MET A 1 18.00 -5.20 -32.86
N ALA A 2 19.00 -5.18 -31.98
CA ALA A 2 19.28 -4.25 -30.86
C ALA A 2 18.16 -3.79 -29.90
N ALA A 3 17.75 -4.65 -28.95
CA ALA A 3 17.14 -4.22 -27.67
C ALA A 3 18.24 -3.87 -26.64
N GLY A 4 19.14 -2.95 -27.03
CA GLY A 4 20.22 -2.47 -26.16
C GLY A 4 19.68 -1.53 -25.06
N SER A 5 19.65 -2.04 -23.83
CA SER A 5 19.55 -1.30 -22.55
C SER A 5 18.43 -0.25 -22.38
N ALA A 6 17.26 -0.69 -21.90
CA ALA A 6 16.16 0.20 -21.48
C ALA A 6 16.52 1.14 -20.31
N ILE A 7 17.58 0.81 -19.54
CA ILE A 7 18.08 1.58 -18.39
C ILE A 7 19.28 2.41 -18.84
N ARG A 8 19.19 3.74 -18.75
CA ARG A 8 20.30 4.65 -19.09
C ARG A 8 20.14 6.01 -18.42
N VAL A 9 21.24 6.75 -18.35
CA VAL A 9 21.27 8.18 -18.03
C VAL A 9 21.82 8.91 -19.24
N THR A 10 21.14 9.96 -19.67
CA THR A 10 21.53 10.76 -20.85
C THR A 10 21.83 12.19 -20.42
N MET A 11 22.61 12.91 -21.21
CA MET A 11 22.92 14.32 -20.98
C MET A 11 22.84 15.09 -22.30
N GLU A 12 22.20 16.25 -22.27
CA GLU A 12 22.16 17.21 -23.37
C GLU A 12 22.57 18.60 -22.88
N VAL A 13 23.53 19.24 -23.54
CA VAL A 13 23.92 20.62 -23.22
C VAL A 13 23.23 21.57 -24.19
N GLY A 14 22.35 22.43 -23.68
CA GLY A 14 21.67 23.41 -24.51
C GLY A 14 22.56 24.62 -24.82
N ALA A 15 22.15 25.43 -25.80
CA ALA A 15 22.89 26.63 -26.22
C ALA A 15 23.06 27.68 -25.10
N ASP A 16 22.25 27.61 -24.06
CA ASP A 16 22.36 28.41 -22.83
C ASP A 16 23.51 27.98 -21.89
N GLY A 17 24.15 26.84 -22.18
CA GLY A 17 25.20 26.23 -21.36
C GLY A 17 24.67 25.39 -20.20
N VAL A 18 23.38 25.02 -20.17
CA VAL A 18 22.82 24.15 -19.13
C VAL A 18 22.80 22.70 -19.59
N ALA A 19 23.47 21.82 -18.84
CA ALA A 19 23.46 20.38 -19.03
C ALA A 19 22.19 19.77 -18.40
N LEU A 20 21.29 19.24 -19.23
CA LEU A 20 20.12 18.49 -18.81
C LEU A 20 20.46 17.00 -18.74
N ILE A 21 20.65 16.50 -17.53
CA ILE A 21 20.83 15.07 -17.26
C ILE A 21 19.43 14.44 -17.10
N THR A 22 19.15 13.34 -17.78
CA THR A 22 17.84 12.67 -17.77
C THR A 22 17.97 11.20 -17.39
N ILE A 23 17.26 10.78 -16.34
CA ILE A 23 17.12 9.38 -15.92
C ILE A 23 16.08 8.69 -16.82
N CYS A 24 16.46 7.56 -17.40
CA CYS A 24 15.60 6.73 -18.23
C CYS A 24 15.59 5.29 -17.69
N ASN A 25 14.55 4.93 -16.93
CA ASN A 25 14.28 3.56 -16.52
C ASN A 25 12.77 3.31 -16.41
N PRO A 26 12.05 3.12 -17.53
CA PRO A 26 10.61 2.88 -17.51
C PRO A 26 10.22 1.69 -16.62
N PRO A 27 9.03 1.70 -16.00
CA PRO A 27 7.94 2.67 -16.19
C PRO A 27 8.02 3.91 -15.29
N VAL A 28 8.83 3.89 -14.22
CA VAL A 28 8.80 4.93 -13.17
C VAL A 28 10.17 5.55 -12.87
N ASN A 29 11.18 5.31 -13.71
CA ASN A 29 12.56 5.76 -13.48
C ASN A 29 13.13 5.30 -12.14
N ALA A 30 12.96 4.01 -11.81
CA ALA A 30 13.48 3.45 -10.56
C ALA A 30 15.02 3.57 -10.50
N LEU A 31 15.57 3.87 -9.32
CA LEU A 31 17.00 3.99 -9.09
C LEU A 31 17.66 2.60 -9.00
N HIS A 32 17.95 2.04 -10.16
CA HIS A 32 18.74 0.83 -10.34
C HIS A 32 20.24 1.17 -10.22
N PRO A 33 21.15 0.26 -9.78
CA PRO A 33 22.61 0.47 -9.77
C PRO A 33 23.18 1.19 -11.00
N ARG A 34 22.81 0.74 -12.20
CA ARG A 34 23.16 1.38 -13.48
C ARG A 34 22.75 2.85 -13.62
N ILE A 35 21.67 3.29 -12.97
CA ILE A 35 21.30 4.71 -12.93
C ILE A 35 22.30 5.49 -12.10
N PHE A 36 22.77 4.96 -10.98
CA PHE A 36 23.81 5.62 -10.18
C PHE A 36 25.14 5.70 -10.93
N ASP A 37 25.54 4.62 -11.62
CA ASP A 37 26.73 4.62 -12.47
C ASP A 37 26.61 5.68 -13.58
N GLY A 38 25.46 5.73 -14.26
CA GLY A 38 25.19 6.71 -15.31
C GLY A 38 25.12 8.15 -14.77
N LEU A 39 24.58 8.37 -13.57
CA LEU A 39 24.61 9.69 -12.93
C LEU A 39 26.06 10.08 -12.61
N LYS A 40 26.85 9.19 -12.00
CA LYS A 40 28.27 9.45 -11.71
C LYS A 40 29.05 9.81 -12.97
N GLU A 41 28.86 9.04 -14.05
CA GLU A 41 29.45 9.31 -15.36
C GLU A 41 29.04 10.69 -15.89
N LYS A 42 27.73 10.97 -15.97
CA LYS A 42 27.23 12.22 -16.58
C LYS A 42 27.51 13.47 -15.77
N TYR A 43 27.51 13.38 -14.43
CA TYR A 43 27.95 14.49 -13.58
C TYR A 43 29.45 14.76 -13.77
N THR A 44 30.28 13.72 -13.84
CA THR A 44 31.72 13.87 -14.08
C THR A 44 31.99 14.48 -15.46
N GLU A 45 31.28 14.00 -16.50
CA GLU A 45 31.33 14.53 -17.86
C GLU A 45 30.94 16.02 -17.89
N ALA A 46 29.81 16.39 -17.28
CA ALA A 46 29.35 17.77 -17.20
C ALA A 46 30.34 18.68 -16.48
N MET A 47 30.99 18.19 -15.42
CA MET A 47 31.98 18.97 -14.66
C MET A 47 33.27 19.20 -15.43
N ALA A 48 33.69 18.24 -16.27
CA ALA A 48 34.89 18.32 -17.09
C ALA A 48 34.73 19.21 -18.33
N ARG A 49 33.49 19.57 -18.69
CA ARG A 49 33.17 20.42 -19.83
C ARG A 49 33.22 21.91 -19.48
N ASP A 50 33.77 22.71 -20.39
CA ASP A 50 33.88 24.16 -20.26
C ASP A 50 32.63 24.90 -20.78
N ASP A 51 31.86 24.26 -21.68
CA ASP A 51 30.60 24.80 -22.19
C ASP A 51 29.43 24.66 -21.20
N VAL A 52 29.62 23.88 -20.13
CA VAL A 52 28.61 23.64 -19.09
C VAL A 52 28.75 24.64 -17.95
N LYS A 53 27.72 25.49 -17.79
CA LYS A 53 27.60 26.53 -16.75
C LYS A 53 26.78 26.06 -15.55
N ALA A 54 25.78 25.22 -15.80
CA ALA A 54 24.90 24.67 -14.78
C ALA A 54 24.39 23.29 -15.20
N ILE A 55 23.98 22.49 -14.22
CA ILE A 55 23.36 21.17 -14.44
C ILE A 55 21.90 21.24 -14.01
N VAL A 56 21.02 20.52 -14.70
CA VAL A 56 19.62 20.23 -14.33
C VAL A 56 19.42 18.73 -14.43
N LEU A 57 18.79 18.11 -13.43
CA LEU A 57 18.41 16.70 -13.48
C LEU A 57 16.90 16.55 -13.66
N THR A 58 16.48 15.62 -14.51
CA THR A 58 15.08 15.25 -14.72
C THR A 58 14.90 13.75 -14.95
N GLY A 59 13.65 13.30 -15.07
CA GLY A 59 13.27 11.94 -15.44
C GLY A 59 12.46 11.90 -16.75
N SER A 60 12.64 10.84 -17.52
CA SER A 60 11.91 10.61 -18.78
C SER A 60 10.44 10.20 -18.56
N GLY A 61 9.58 10.42 -19.55
CA GLY A 61 8.21 9.89 -19.53
C GLY A 61 7.25 10.57 -18.53
N GLY A 62 7.53 11.81 -18.12
CA GLY A 62 6.66 12.60 -17.24
C GLY A 62 6.73 12.19 -15.75
N ILE A 63 7.61 11.26 -15.40
CA ILE A 63 7.85 10.81 -14.03
C ILE A 63 9.31 11.12 -13.70
N PHE A 64 9.57 11.76 -12.58
CA PHE A 64 10.96 12.01 -12.17
C PHE A 64 11.66 10.72 -11.77
N CYS A 65 11.21 10.11 -10.67
CA CYS A 65 11.77 8.87 -10.11
C CYS A 65 10.76 8.22 -9.15
N GLY A 66 10.63 6.90 -9.23
CA GLY A 66 9.76 6.08 -8.38
C GLY A 66 10.42 5.56 -7.10
N GLY A 67 11.65 6.00 -6.81
CA GLY A 67 12.47 5.52 -5.68
C GLY A 67 13.43 4.40 -6.09
N PHE A 68 13.98 3.67 -5.10
CA PHE A 68 14.88 2.54 -5.37
C PHE A 68 14.22 1.45 -6.20
N ASP A 69 15.03 0.72 -6.95
CA ASP A 69 14.62 -0.58 -7.42
C ASP A 69 14.67 -1.63 -6.28
N ILE A 70 13.52 -1.85 -5.63
CA ILE A 70 13.39 -2.79 -4.50
C ILE A 70 13.70 -4.24 -4.90
N ASN A 71 13.67 -4.59 -6.21
CA ASN A 71 14.09 -5.92 -6.67
C ASN A 71 15.56 -6.22 -6.34
N MET A 72 16.37 -5.18 -6.08
CA MET A 72 17.77 -5.35 -5.66
C MET A 72 17.87 -5.96 -4.25
N PHE A 73 16.93 -5.69 -3.34
CA PHE A 73 16.98 -6.24 -1.98
C PHE A 73 16.86 -7.76 -1.98
N SER A 74 16.01 -8.33 -2.85
CA SER A 74 15.90 -9.79 -2.97
C SER A 74 17.19 -10.48 -3.40
N GLN A 75 18.08 -9.78 -4.08
CA GLN A 75 19.38 -10.32 -4.50
C GLN A 75 20.41 -10.32 -3.36
N CYS A 76 20.20 -9.48 -2.33
CA CYS A 76 21.12 -9.35 -1.22
C CYS A 76 20.96 -10.45 -0.17
N TRP A 77 19.76 -11.01 0.02
CA TRP A 77 19.49 -11.94 1.12
C TRP A 77 20.10 -13.34 1.00
N PRO A 78 20.13 -14.01 -0.17
CA PRO A 78 20.64 -15.38 -0.26
C PRO A 78 22.09 -15.52 0.21
N ALA A 79 22.92 -14.49 0.01
CA ALA A 79 24.33 -14.47 0.38
C ALA A 79 24.67 -13.46 1.49
N GLY A 80 23.68 -12.73 2.02
CA GLY A 80 23.93 -11.56 2.88
C GLY A 80 24.80 -10.49 2.22
N ASN A 81 24.93 -10.50 0.89
CA ASN A 81 25.89 -9.68 0.18
C ASN A 81 25.33 -8.29 -0.13
N ILE A 82 25.65 -7.34 0.74
CA ILE A 82 25.27 -5.94 0.62
C ILE A 82 26.11 -5.20 -0.44
N SER A 83 27.22 -5.77 -0.93
CA SER A 83 28.09 -5.12 -1.93
C SER A 83 27.39 -4.82 -3.26
N LEU A 84 26.23 -5.46 -3.50
CA LEU A 84 25.38 -5.22 -4.66
C LEU A 84 24.58 -3.90 -4.54
N LEU A 85 24.46 -3.35 -3.32
CA LEU A 85 23.81 -2.07 -3.08
C LEU A 85 24.85 -0.95 -3.22
N PRO A 86 24.61 0.04 -4.07
CA PRO A 86 25.55 1.13 -4.27
C PRO A 86 25.66 1.99 -2.98
N SER A 87 26.88 2.35 -2.59
CA SER A 87 27.10 3.40 -1.58
C SER A 87 26.89 4.78 -2.22
N VAL A 88 25.61 5.19 -2.33
CA VAL A 88 25.23 6.37 -3.11
C VAL A 88 25.36 7.67 -2.30
N SER A 89 25.01 7.60 -1.01
CA SER A 89 24.80 8.78 -0.17
C SER A 89 26.08 9.58 0.08
N VAL A 90 27.21 8.90 0.26
CA VAL A 90 28.52 9.54 0.49
C VAL A 90 29.16 9.90 -0.84
N ASP A 91 29.32 8.95 -1.77
CA ASP A 91 30.08 9.15 -2.99
C ASP A 91 29.38 10.02 -4.04
N LEU A 92 28.11 9.75 -4.36
CA LEU A 92 27.43 10.50 -5.40
C LEU A 92 26.90 11.83 -4.86
N VAL A 93 26.12 11.79 -3.78
CA VAL A 93 25.41 13.00 -3.33
C VAL A 93 26.32 13.93 -2.54
N SER A 94 27.05 13.40 -1.55
CA SER A 94 27.88 14.24 -0.67
C SER A 94 29.21 14.63 -1.31
N ASN A 95 29.89 13.74 -2.03
CA ASN A 95 31.20 14.00 -2.63
C ASN A 95 31.12 14.60 -4.04
N ILE A 96 30.29 14.05 -4.93
CA ILE A 96 30.21 14.51 -6.33
C ILE A 96 29.25 15.69 -6.50
N MET A 97 28.02 15.59 -5.97
CA MET A 97 27.01 16.63 -6.16
C MET A 97 27.22 17.83 -5.22
N GLU A 98 27.34 17.61 -3.91
CA GLU A 98 27.55 18.72 -2.95
C GLU A 98 29.03 19.06 -2.72
N GLY A 99 29.91 18.06 -2.85
CA GLY A 99 31.31 18.09 -2.45
C GLY A 99 32.28 18.67 -3.49
N ALA A 100 31.79 19.02 -4.68
CA ALA A 100 32.57 19.70 -5.71
C ALA A 100 33.12 21.05 -5.20
N LYS A 101 34.26 21.01 -4.51
CA LYS A 101 35.10 22.16 -4.19
C LYS A 101 36.43 22.01 -4.90
N SER A 102 36.63 22.92 -5.86
CA SER A 102 37.92 23.44 -6.32
C SER A 102 38.83 22.50 -7.10
N LEU A 103 38.95 22.75 -8.41
CA LEU A 103 40.28 23.00 -8.97
C LEU A 103 40.23 24.03 -10.11
N ARG A 104 40.82 25.20 -9.80
CA ARG A 104 41.32 26.29 -10.65
C ARG A 104 40.32 27.26 -11.31
N LEU A 105 40.41 28.52 -10.83
CA LEU A 105 40.26 29.78 -11.59
C LEU A 105 39.20 29.77 -12.71
N LEU A 106 37.92 29.95 -12.36
CA LEU A 106 36.90 30.62 -13.17
C LEU A 106 35.65 30.80 -12.30
N PRO A 107 35.04 31.99 -12.21
CA PRO A 107 34.06 32.32 -11.17
C PRO A 107 32.64 31.87 -11.51
N PHE A 108 32.40 30.70 -12.11
CA PHE A 108 31.02 30.28 -12.46
C PHE A 108 30.90 28.76 -12.58
N LYS A 109 30.54 28.04 -11.51
CA LYS A 109 29.88 26.72 -11.61
C LYS A 109 28.96 26.56 -10.39
N ALA A 110 27.65 26.64 -10.60
CA ALA A 110 26.68 26.21 -9.60
C ALA A 110 25.90 25.00 -10.10
N LEU A 111 25.76 24.02 -9.23
CA LEU A 111 25.03 22.79 -9.46
C LEU A 111 23.57 23.02 -9.05
N LEU A 112 22.62 22.85 -9.98
CA LEU A 112 21.19 22.86 -9.66
C LEU A 112 20.57 21.48 -9.92
N SER A 113 20.45 20.64 -8.89
CA SER A 113 19.40 19.61 -8.95
C SER A 113 18.05 20.33 -8.87
N VAL A 114 17.37 20.43 -10.01
CA VAL A 114 15.94 20.77 -10.00
C VAL A 114 15.28 19.60 -9.29
N VAL A 115 14.85 19.87 -8.06
CA VAL A 115 14.43 18.92 -7.02
C VAL A 115 15.62 18.19 -6.39
N ASP A 116 15.93 18.56 -5.13
CA ASP A 116 16.78 17.76 -4.25
C ASP A 116 16.27 16.30 -4.26
N LEU A 117 17.16 15.40 -4.65
CA LEU A 117 16.89 14.32 -5.60
C LEU A 117 16.35 13.04 -4.97
N SER A 118 15.46 13.11 -3.96
CA SER A 118 15.46 11.98 -3.02
C SER A 118 14.28 11.66 -2.13
N TRP A 119 13.09 12.23 -2.27
CA TRP A 119 12.08 12.06 -1.20
C TRP A 119 10.72 11.51 -1.58
N LEU A 120 10.54 10.98 -2.79
CA LEU A 120 9.28 10.33 -3.15
C LEU A 120 9.46 8.80 -3.18
N TRP A 121 8.61 8.11 -2.41
CA TRP A 121 8.21 6.68 -2.50
C TRP A 121 8.79 5.63 -1.54
N LEU A 122 9.79 5.89 -0.70
CA LEU A 122 10.30 4.81 0.18
C LEU A 122 9.54 4.59 1.48
N VAL A 123 8.76 5.58 1.92
CA VAL A 123 8.13 5.47 3.23
C VAL A 123 6.86 4.60 3.17
N MET A 124 6.20 4.46 2.02
CA MET A 124 4.90 3.75 1.87
C MET A 124 4.87 2.28 2.28
N LEU A 125 6.03 1.66 2.45
CA LEU A 125 6.15 0.21 2.51
C LEU A 125 6.56 -0.32 3.89
N GLY A 126 6.62 0.53 4.90
CA GLY A 126 7.26 0.17 6.16
C GLY A 126 8.78 0.01 6.05
N TYR A 127 9.36 0.30 4.87
CA TYR A 127 10.75 0.66 4.74
C TYR A 127 10.96 2.04 5.28
N LEU A 128 12.04 2.18 6.01
CA LEU A 128 12.56 3.49 6.24
C LEU A 128 13.50 3.93 5.14
N PRO A 129 13.57 5.25 4.90
CA PRO A 129 14.44 5.85 3.92
C PRO A 129 15.87 5.87 4.44
N LEU A 130 16.41 4.70 4.79
CA LEU A 130 17.71 4.60 5.42
C LEU A 130 18.86 4.51 4.42
N ASN A 131 18.68 4.56 3.09
CA ASN A 131 19.86 4.68 2.22
C ASN A 131 19.64 5.24 0.82
N LEU A 132 18.73 6.18 0.64
CA LEU A 132 18.62 6.81 -0.69
C LEU A 132 18.74 8.30 -0.55
N ASN A 133 19.99 8.74 -0.63
CA ASN A 133 20.44 10.12 -0.70
C ASN A 133 20.21 10.92 0.60
N SER A 134 20.43 10.30 1.76
CA SER A 134 20.63 10.99 3.05
C SER A 134 19.57 11.97 3.52
N GLY A 135 18.30 11.68 3.30
CA GLY A 135 17.24 12.56 3.80
C GLY A 135 16.52 12.13 5.05
N THR A 136 16.99 11.08 5.74
CA THR A 136 16.92 11.20 7.20
C THR A 136 17.66 12.45 7.69
N GLN A 137 18.63 12.96 6.91
CA GLN A 137 19.41 14.16 7.24
C GLN A 137 18.93 15.42 6.51
N ARG A 138 18.71 15.36 5.21
CA ARG A 138 18.23 16.49 4.38
C ARG A 138 16.79 16.88 4.70
N LEU A 139 15.85 15.93 4.86
CA LEU A 139 14.44 16.28 5.01
C LEU A 139 14.17 17.11 6.28
N PRO A 140 14.66 16.76 7.49
CA PRO A 140 14.52 17.62 8.68
C PRO A 140 15.05 19.04 8.50
N ARG A 141 16.11 19.19 7.69
CA ARG A 141 16.74 20.49 7.40
C ARG A 141 15.99 21.31 6.37
N LEU A 142 15.19 20.65 5.53
CA LEU A 142 14.35 21.31 4.52
C LEU A 142 12.96 21.66 5.07
N VAL A 143 12.26 20.73 5.71
CA VAL A 143 10.84 20.94 6.10
C VAL A 143 10.64 21.15 7.59
N GLY A 144 11.71 21.06 8.37
CA GLY A 144 11.68 21.08 9.82
C GLY A 144 11.51 19.70 10.44
N LEU A 145 12.10 19.51 11.62
CA LEU A 145 12.19 18.21 12.28
C LEU A 145 10.83 17.53 12.56
N PRO A 146 9.80 18.22 13.11
CA PRO A 146 8.51 17.58 13.35
C PRO A 146 7.84 17.08 12.07
N LYS A 147 7.87 17.90 11.01
CA LYS A 147 7.24 17.55 9.73
C LYS A 147 7.99 16.42 9.03
N ALA A 148 9.32 16.42 9.10
CA ALA A 148 10.14 15.36 8.53
C ALA A 148 9.88 14.02 9.22
N ILE A 149 9.79 13.99 10.56
CA ILE A 149 9.43 12.78 11.32
C ILE A 149 8.04 12.30 10.95
N GLU A 150 7.06 13.20 10.83
CA GLU A 150 5.70 12.85 10.37
C GLU A 150 5.74 12.17 9.00
N MET A 151 6.46 12.77 8.05
CA MET A 151 6.61 12.24 6.68
C MET A 151 7.30 10.88 6.65
N MET A 152 8.37 10.68 7.44
CA MET A 152 9.16 9.45 7.48
C MET A 152 8.51 8.32 8.29
N LEU A 153 7.63 8.60 9.25
CA LEU A 153 6.97 7.55 10.02
C LEU A 153 5.57 7.20 9.48
N GLN A 154 4.86 8.15 8.87
CA GLN A 154 3.48 7.94 8.39
C GLN A 154 3.36 7.58 6.92
N SER A 155 4.40 7.81 6.14
CA SER A 155 4.43 7.35 4.76
C SER A 155 3.43 7.98 3.79
N LYS A 156 2.93 9.17 4.09
CA LYS A 156 1.86 9.80 3.30
C LYS A 156 2.43 10.65 2.17
N PHE A 157 1.76 10.61 1.03
CA PHE A 157 1.97 11.58 -0.03
C PHE A 157 1.60 12.97 0.44
N ILE A 158 2.40 13.93 0.03
CA ILE A 158 2.08 15.35 0.12
C ILE A 158 1.81 15.88 -1.28
N THR A 159 0.93 16.86 -1.40
CA THR A 159 0.66 17.50 -2.69
C THR A 159 1.81 18.45 -3.05
N ALA A 160 1.91 18.84 -4.32
CA ALA A 160 2.90 19.85 -4.74
C ALA A 160 2.74 21.17 -3.95
N LYS A 161 1.49 21.54 -3.64
CA LYS A 161 1.17 22.72 -2.83
C LYS A 161 1.72 22.59 -1.41
N ASP A 162 1.42 21.47 -0.73
CA ASP A 162 1.92 21.23 0.63
C ASP A 162 3.46 21.18 0.65
N ALA A 163 4.07 20.59 -0.38
CA ALA A 163 5.53 20.51 -0.53
C ALA A 163 6.16 21.91 -0.66
N LYS A 164 5.50 22.83 -1.36
CA LYS A 164 5.94 24.23 -1.43
C LYS A 164 5.77 24.95 -0.09
N GLU A 165 4.62 24.78 0.56
CA GLU A 165 4.32 25.42 1.85
C GLU A 165 5.29 24.97 2.96
N CYS A 166 5.67 23.70 3.00
CA CYS A 166 6.67 23.21 3.96
C CYS A 166 8.12 23.51 3.55
N GLY A 167 8.36 24.05 2.36
CA GLY A 167 9.68 24.38 1.84
C GLY A 167 10.51 23.18 1.35
N LEU A 168 9.85 22.07 1.00
CA LEU A 168 10.48 20.97 0.26
C LEU A 168 10.70 21.34 -1.22
N VAL A 169 9.79 22.13 -1.77
CA VAL A 169 9.81 22.57 -3.17
C VAL A 169 9.85 24.09 -3.23
N ASP A 170 10.78 24.65 -4.01
CA ASP A 170 10.92 26.11 -4.09
C ASP A 170 9.84 26.77 -4.97
N ALA A 171 9.42 26.13 -6.07
CA ALA A 171 8.27 26.58 -6.86
C ALA A 171 7.57 25.45 -7.63
N ILE A 172 6.38 25.79 -8.14
CA ILE A 172 5.50 24.89 -8.88
C ILE A 172 5.24 25.52 -10.25
N PHE A 173 5.40 24.74 -11.30
CA PHE A 173 5.15 25.13 -12.68
C PHE A 173 4.23 24.13 -13.37
N SER A 174 3.66 24.52 -14.51
CA SER A 174 2.98 23.58 -15.40
C SER A 174 4.00 22.59 -16.00
N PRO A 175 3.57 21.38 -16.41
CA PRO A 175 4.47 20.40 -17.03
C PRO A 175 5.25 20.94 -18.23
N ASP A 176 4.63 21.78 -19.05
CA ASP A 176 5.23 22.35 -20.27
C ASP A 176 6.29 23.42 -19.97
N GLU A 177 6.18 24.10 -18.83
CA GLU A 177 7.12 25.14 -18.42
C GLU A 177 8.26 24.63 -17.52
N LEU A 178 8.10 23.43 -16.93
CA LEU A 178 8.96 22.93 -15.87
C LEU A 178 10.44 22.94 -16.28
N ILE A 179 10.78 22.34 -17.42
CA ILE A 179 12.17 22.24 -17.90
C ILE A 179 12.75 23.62 -18.25
N LYS A 180 11.94 24.49 -18.88
CA LYS A 180 12.38 25.85 -19.22
C LYS A 180 12.72 26.65 -17.96
N MET A 181 11.82 26.65 -16.98
CA MET A 181 12.01 27.39 -15.72
C MET A 181 13.14 26.81 -14.87
N ALA A 182 13.27 25.49 -14.85
CA ALA A 182 14.38 24.77 -14.22
C ALA A 182 15.76 25.22 -14.74
N ARG A 183 15.92 25.35 -16.07
CA ARG A 183 17.17 25.82 -16.70
C ARG A 183 17.47 27.27 -16.36
N LEU A 184 16.48 28.16 -16.44
CA LEU A 184 16.64 29.57 -16.08
C LEU A 184 17.09 29.72 -14.63
N TRP A 185 16.44 28.99 -13.73
CA TRP A 185 16.78 28.98 -12.31
C TRP A 185 18.20 28.46 -12.06
N ALA A 186 18.63 27.43 -12.80
CA ALA A 186 20.00 26.90 -12.71
C ALA A 186 21.04 27.97 -13.07
N LEU A 187 20.75 28.76 -14.10
CA LEU A 187 21.59 29.89 -14.52
C LEU A 187 21.55 31.05 -13.52
N GLU A 188 20.42 31.37 -12.90
CA GLU A 188 20.34 32.40 -11.86
C GLU A 188 21.24 32.05 -10.67
N ILE A 189 21.27 30.77 -10.29
CA ILE A 189 22.14 30.28 -9.22
C ILE A 189 23.60 30.28 -9.67
N ALA A 190 23.91 29.80 -10.88
CA ALA A 190 25.26 29.86 -11.44
C ALA A 190 25.81 31.28 -11.49
N ASN A 191 24.94 32.26 -11.74
CA ASN A 191 25.29 33.68 -11.80
C ASN A 191 25.20 34.40 -10.44
N CYS A 192 25.07 33.67 -9.33
CA CYS A 192 24.96 34.23 -7.98
C CYS A 192 23.81 35.24 -7.79
N ARG A 193 22.82 35.24 -8.70
CA ARG A 193 21.61 36.09 -8.59
C ARG A 193 20.61 35.51 -7.62
N LYS A 194 20.76 34.23 -7.30
CA LYS A 194 19.93 33.51 -6.35
C LYS A 194 20.81 32.65 -5.45
N PRO A 195 20.59 32.66 -4.13
CA PRO A 195 21.38 31.87 -3.21
C PRO A 195 21.12 30.38 -3.41
N TRP A 196 22.18 29.57 -3.35
CA TRP A 196 22.11 28.13 -3.22
C TRP A 196 22.78 27.69 -1.93
N ILE A 197 22.05 26.90 -1.14
CA ILE A 197 22.51 26.44 0.17
C ILE A 197 22.53 24.92 0.13
N ARG A 198 23.67 24.34 0.53
CA ARG A 198 23.80 22.88 0.67
C ARG A 198 22.84 22.39 1.73
N SER A 199 21.90 21.52 1.36
CA SER A 199 20.82 21.10 2.25
C SER A 199 21.33 20.37 3.50
N LEU A 200 22.43 19.62 3.39
CA LEU A 200 23.05 18.93 4.53
C LEU A 200 23.69 19.87 5.57
N ALA A 201 24.12 21.08 5.16
CA ALA A 201 24.73 22.07 6.04
C ALA A 201 23.68 22.95 6.76
N ARG A 202 22.41 22.89 6.36
CA ARG A 202 21.35 23.70 6.98
C ARG A 202 21.05 23.23 8.39
N THR A 203 20.84 24.19 9.28
CA THR A 203 20.45 23.96 10.68
C THR A 203 19.29 24.85 11.11
N ASP A 204 18.91 25.83 10.29
CA ASP A 204 17.90 26.86 10.57
C ASP A 204 16.51 26.30 10.85
N ARG A 205 16.21 25.09 10.36
CA ARG A 205 14.91 24.42 10.53
C ARG A 205 14.91 23.27 11.53
N LEU A 206 16.05 22.97 12.17
CA LEU A 206 16.14 21.88 13.15
C LEU A 206 15.60 22.28 14.54
N GLY A 207 15.52 23.58 14.83
CA GLY A 207 15.21 24.09 16.16
C GLY A 207 16.41 24.00 17.11
N SER A 208 16.22 24.41 18.36
CA SER A 208 17.23 24.25 19.42
C SER A 208 17.41 22.77 19.79
N LEU A 209 18.55 22.43 20.38
CA LEU A 209 18.83 21.04 20.80
C LEU A 209 17.81 20.51 21.82
N SER A 210 17.29 21.36 22.70
CA SER A 210 16.25 20.99 23.68
C SER A 210 14.92 20.68 22.99
N GLU A 211 14.49 21.52 22.04
CA GLU A 211 13.28 21.29 21.25
C GLU A 211 13.41 20.01 20.40
N ALA A 212 14.55 19.82 19.73
CA ALA A 212 14.77 18.64 18.91
C ALA A 212 14.71 17.35 19.73
N ARG A 213 15.32 17.32 20.92
CA ARG A 213 15.23 16.19 21.86
C ARG A 213 13.79 15.92 22.32
N ALA A 214 13.02 16.97 22.60
CA ALA A 214 11.62 16.82 23.00
C ALA A 214 10.79 16.18 21.87
N VAL A 215 10.92 16.68 20.64
CA VAL A 215 10.24 16.15 19.46
C VAL A 215 10.60 14.68 19.21
N LEU A 216 11.90 14.34 19.25
CA LEU A 216 12.38 12.97 19.09
C LEU A 216 11.87 12.04 20.20
N SER A 217 11.86 12.50 21.46
CA SER A 217 11.33 11.73 22.60
C SER A 217 9.84 11.42 22.43
N THR A 218 9.03 12.41 22.06
CA THR A 218 7.61 12.21 21.75
C THR A 218 7.42 11.23 20.60
N ALA A 219 8.20 11.36 19.53
CA ALA A 219 8.16 10.44 18.39
C ALA A 219 8.50 8.99 18.81
N ARG A 220 9.51 8.79 19.66
CA ARG A 220 9.88 7.46 20.20
C ARG A 220 8.77 6.85 21.04
N GLN A 221 8.12 7.65 21.90
CA GLN A 221 6.97 7.17 22.68
C GLN A 221 5.82 6.73 21.77
N GLN A 222 5.60 7.44 20.66
CA GLN A 222 4.59 7.08 19.67
C GLN A 222 4.96 5.80 18.92
N VAL A 223 6.21 5.66 18.47
CA VAL A 223 6.71 4.44 17.80
C VAL A 223 6.57 3.22 18.70
N LYS A 224 6.96 3.33 19.98
CA LYS A 224 6.80 2.23 20.96
C LYS A 224 5.35 1.77 21.13
N LYS A 225 4.38 2.68 20.98
CA LYS A 225 2.94 2.36 21.08
C LYS A 225 2.37 1.78 19.80
N VAL A 226 2.77 2.29 18.64
CA VAL A 226 2.13 1.97 17.35
C VAL A 226 2.83 0.83 16.61
N ALA A 227 4.14 0.66 16.83
CA ALA A 227 4.97 -0.24 16.05
C ALA A 227 6.12 -0.86 16.89
N PRO A 228 5.83 -1.48 18.05
CA PRO A 228 6.88 -2.02 18.93
C PRO A 228 7.75 -3.10 18.27
N HIS A 229 7.25 -3.75 17.20
CA HIS A 229 7.94 -4.83 16.50
C HIS A 229 8.58 -4.40 15.17
N LEU A 230 8.63 -3.10 14.86
CA LEU A 230 9.27 -2.56 13.67
C LEU A 230 10.57 -1.85 14.05
N PRO A 231 11.71 -2.56 14.14
CA PRO A 231 12.99 -2.00 14.60
C PRO A 231 13.42 -0.79 13.76
N GLN A 232 13.07 -0.77 12.48
CA GLN A 232 13.42 0.29 11.57
C GLN A 232 12.87 1.66 12.01
N GLN A 233 11.67 1.73 12.62
CA GLN A 233 11.07 3.03 13.00
C GLN A 233 11.86 3.71 14.12
N GLN A 234 12.38 2.93 15.07
CA GLN A 234 13.27 3.44 16.10
C GLN A 234 14.61 3.85 15.49
N ALA A 235 15.17 3.02 14.61
CA ALA A 235 16.42 3.30 13.91
C ALA A 235 16.37 4.61 13.12
N CYS A 236 15.20 4.98 12.54
CA CYS A 236 14.97 6.31 11.94
C CYS A 236 15.41 7.44 12.86
N LEU A 237 14.88 7.38 14.09
CA LEU A 237 14.93 8.48 15.03
C LEU A 237 16.33 8.55 15.60
N ASP A 238 16.99 7.39 15.76
CA ASP A 238 18.39 7.30 16.17
C ASP A 238 19.34 7.88 15.11
N VAL A 239 19.05 7.67 13.83
CA VAL A 239 19.81 8.21 12.70
C VAL A 239 19.58 9.72 12.53
N ILE A 240 18.34 10.19 12.65
CA ILE A 240 18.04 11.63 12.64
C ILE A 240 18.71 12.33 13.82
N GLU A 241 18.61 11.75 15.03
CA GLU A 241 19.23 12.32 16.23
C GLU A 241 20.74 12.47 16.08
N GLU A 242 21.42 11.49 15.50
CA GLU A 242 22.86 11.58 15.24
C GLU A 242 23.22 12.80 14.41
N GLY A 243 22.50 13.03 13.31
CA GLY A 243 22.79 14.17 12.47
C GLY A 243 22.37 15.50 13.05
N VAL A 244 21.43 15.52 14.00
CA VAL A 244 21.10 16.72 14.80
C VAL A 244 22.22 17.02 15.80
N LEU A 245 22.77 16.00 16.47
CA LEU A 245 23.78 16.17 17.51
C LEU A 245 25.20 16.43 16.97
N PHE A 246 25.59 15.69 15.93
CA PHE A 246 26.97 15.65 15.43
C PHE A 246 27.12 16.18 14.01
N GLY A 247 26.03 16.70 13.42
CA GLY A 247 26.03 17.30 12.09
C GLY A 247 25.61 16.33 10.98
N GLY A 248 25.15 16.89 9.86
CA GLY A 248 24.48 16.13 8.80
C GLY A 248 25.33 14.98 8.24
N HIS A 249 26.62 15.20 8.06
CA HIS A 249 27.56 14.17 7.56
C HIS A 249 27.67 12.97 8.51
N ALA A 250 27.77 13.20 9.83
CA ALA A 250 27.77 12.11 10.81
C ALA A 250 26.46 11.30 10.75
N GLY A 251 25.34 12.01 10.57
CA GLY A 251 24.04 11.39 10.32
C GLY A 251 24.00 10.53 9.06
N VAL A 252 24.63 10.95 7.96
CA VAL A 252 24.72 10.15 6.71
C VAL A 252 25.50 8.86 6.92
N LEU A 253 26.64 8.93 7.61
CA LEU A 253 27.45 7.74 7.91
C LEU A 253 26.69 6.74 8.80
N LYS A 254 25.97 7.24 9.81
CA LYS A 254 25.14 6.38 10.65
C LYS A 254 23.94 5.81 9.87
N GLU A 255 23.33 6.61 9.00
CA GLU A 255 22.26 6.17 8.09
C GLU A 255 22.71 4.95 7.29
N GLU A 256 23.85 5.03 6.59
CA GLU A 256 24.41 3.95 5.78
C GLU A 256 24.67 2.68 6.61
N LYS A 257 25.30 2.83 7.78
CA LYS A 257 25.55 1.71 8.69
C LYS A 257 24.26 1.00 9.11
N VAL A 258 23.29 1.77 9.62
CA VAL A 258 22.03 1.23 10.13
C VAL A 258 21.19 0.61 9.02
N PHE A 259 21.24 1.14 7.80
CA PHE A 259 20.60 0.52 6.65
C PHE A 259 21.15 -0.85 6.32
N ASN A 260 22.47 -0.98 6.27
CA ASN A 260 23.14 -2.24 5.95
C ASN A 260 22.75 -3.33 6.97
N GLU A 261 22.57 -2.97 8.23
CA GLU A 261 22.04 -3.87 9.26
C GLU A 261 20.56 -4.23 9.02
N LEU A 262 19.71 -3.23 8.74
CA LEU A 262 18.26 -3.43 8.62
C LEU A 262 17.84 -4.13 7.32
N VAL A 263 18.53 -3.91 6.21
CA VAL A 263 18.17 -4.52 4.92
C VAL A 263 18.20 -6.04 4.99
N LEU A 264 19.11 -6.60 5.80
CA LEU A 264 19.24 -8.04 6.05
C LEU A 264 18.29 -8.58 7.12
N SER A 265 17.58 -7.70 7.85
CA SER A 265 16.70 -8.14 8.94
C SER A 265 15.52 -8.99 8.44
N PRO A 266 15.03 -9.96 9.23
CA PRO A 266 13.84 -10.74 8.90
C PRO A 266 12.61 -9.85 8.65
N THR A 267 12.48 -8.76 9.42
CA THR A 267 11.38 -7.80 9.25
C THR A 267 11.43 -7.09 7.91
N SER A 268 12.62 -6.67 7.45
CA SER A 268 12.79 -6.08 6.12
C SER A 268 12.37 -7.06 5.03
N ARG A 269 12.83 -8.31 5.13
CA ARG A 269 12.48 -9.41 4.21
C ARG A 269 10.98 -9.65 4.13
N ALA A 270 10.32 -9.79 5.28
CA ALA A 270 8.88 -10.01 5.37
C ALA A 270 8.08 -8.87 4.72
N LEU A 271 8.44 -7.62 5.01
CA LEU A 271 7.77 -6.48 4.39
C LEU A 271 7.95 -6.46 2.85
N VAL A 272 9.07 -6.98 2.32
CA VAL A 272 9.40 -6.83 0.89
C VAL A 272 8.63 -7.92 0.17
N HIS A 273 8.61 -9.10 0.78
CA HIS A 273 7.73 -10.19 0.41
C HIS A 273 6.28 -9.70 0.29
N ILE A 274 5.72 -9.07 1.33
CA ILE A 274 4.35 -8.55 1.30
C ILE A 274 4.16 -7.51 0.18
N PHE A 275 5.14 -6.64 -0.07
CA PHE A 275 5.05 -5.69 -1.18
C PHE A 275 4.94 -6.37 -2.55
N PHE A 276 5.80 -7.35 -2.83
CA PHE A 276 5.77 -8.06 -4.11
C PHE A 276 4.58 -9.01 -4.21
N ALA A 277 4.25 -9.70 -3.13
CA ALA A 277 3.10 -10.59 -3.01
C ALA A 277 1.79 -9.83 -3.29
N GLN A 278 1.60 -8.64 -2.71
CA GLN A 278 0.40 -7.85 -2.97
C GLN A 278 0.25 -7.46 -4.45
N ARG A 279 1.37 -7.20 -5.15
CA ARG A 279 1.35 -6.88 -6.58
C ARG A 279 1.12 -8.13 -7.44
N SER A 280 1.63 -9.27 -7.00
CA SER A 280 1.49 -10.53 -7.72
C SER A 280 0.05 -11.03 -7.69
N THR A 281 -0.76 -10.74 -6.65
CA THR A 281 -2.16 -11.22 -6.54
C THR A 281 -3.03 -10.92 -7.77
N THR A 282 -2.70 -9.85 -8.50
CA THR A 282 -3.42 -9.44 -9.72
C THR A 282 -2.95 -10.13 -10.99
N LYS A 283 -1.88 -10.92 -10.93
CA LYS A 283 -1.36 -11.77 -12.00
C LYS A 283 -1.91 -13.19 -11.83
N VAL A 284 -2.99 -13.46 -12.55
CA VAL A 284 -3.74 -14.73 -12.49
C VAL A 284 -3.53 -15.48 -13.81
N PRO A 285 -2.92 -16.68 -13.79
CA PRO A 285 -2.77 -17.53 -14.97
C PRO A 285 -4.12 -17.94 -15.58
N GLY A 286 -4.18 -18.00 -16.90
CA GLY A 286 -5.41 -18.25 -17.67
C GLY A 286 -6.42 -17.08 -17.66
N VAL A 287 -6.02 -15.91 -17.16
CA VAL A 287 -6.91 -14.73 -17.04
C VAL A 287 -6.20 -13.45 -17.48
N THR A 288 -5.11 -13.10 -16.82
CA THR A 288 -4.41 -11.82 -17.07
C THR A 288 -3.30 -11.91 -18.10
N ASP A 289 -2.85 -13.12 -18.39
CA ASP A 289 -1.86 -13.51 -19.39
C ASP A 289 -2.47 -13.68 -20.79
N ILE A 290 -3.77 -13.93 -20.90
CA ILE A 290 -4.50 -14.12 -22.18
C ILE A 290 -5.02 -12.81 -22.82
N GLN A 291 -4.49 -11.65 -22.39
CA GLN A 291 -4.73 -10.32 -22.99
C GLN A 291 -6.22 -9.89 -23.11
N LEU A 292 -7.08 -10.39 -22.23
CA LEU A 292 -8.46 -9.92 -22.13
C LEU A 292 -8.52 -8.43 -21.76
N LYS A 293 -9.53 -7.73 -22.29
CA LYS A 293 -9.80 -6.32 -21.94
C LYS A 293 -10.85 -6.27 -20.82
N PRO A 294 -10.60 -5.55 -19.72
CA PRO A 294 -11.61 -5.36 -18.69
C PRO A 294 -12.85 -4.65 -19.24
N ARG A 295 -14.04 -5.18 -18.94
CA ARG A 295 -15.31 -4.51 -19.21
C ARG A 295 -15.52 -3.40 -18.19
N GLN A 296 -16.19 -2.33 -18.60
CA GLN A 296 -16.49 -1.23 -17.69
C GLN A 296 -17.70 -1.58 -16.84
N ILE A 297 -17.52 -1.66 -15.52
CA ILE A 297 -18.60 -1.84 -14.55
C ILE A 297 -18.99 -0.45 -14.02
N ARG A 298 -20.16 0.04 -14.44
CA ARG A 298 -20.66 1.38 -14.08
C ARG A 298 -21.83 1.32 -13.12
N LYS A 299 -22.67 0.29 -13.23
CA LYS A 299 -23.86 0.09 -12.39
C LYS A 299 -23.83 -1.29 -11.75
N VAL A 300 -23.93 -1.32 -10.43
CA VAL A 300 -23.90 -2.54 -9.61
C VAL A 300 -25.17 -2.63 -8.78
N ALA A 301 -25.83 -3.78 -8.78
CA ALA A 301 -26.90 -4.04 -7.82
C ALA A 301 -26.35 -4.76 -6.59
N VAL A 302 -26.74 -4.34 -5.39
CA VAL A 302 -26.40 -5.01 -4.13
C VAL A 302 -27.69 -5.52 -3.50
N ILE A 303 -27.80 -6.84 -3.31
CA ILE A 303 -28.99 -7.47 -2.72
C ILE A 303 -28.75 -7.70 -1.23
N GLY A 304 -29.55 -7.02 -0.39
CA GLY A 304 -29.43 -7.02 1.06
C GLY A 304 -28.66 -5.78 1.57
N GLY A 305 -29.32 -4.93 2.34
CA GLY A 305 -28.80 -3.67 2.90
C GLY A 305 -28.29 -3.77 4.34
N GLY A 306 -28.07 -4.99 4.84
CA GLY A 306 -27.51 -5.24 6.18
C GLY A 306 -26.05 -4.79 6.33
N LEU A 307 -25.36 -5.33 7.33
CA LEU A 307 -23.97 -4.95 7.66
C LEU A 307 -23.01 -5.08 6.46
N MET A 308 -23.06 -6.22 5.75
CA MET A 308 -22.19 -6.48 4.60
C MET A 308 -22.58 -5.63 3.40
N GLY A 309 -23.83 -5.72 2.95
CA GLY A 309 -24.26 -5.01 1.75
C GLY A 309 -24.18 -3.49 1.85
N SER A 310 -24.48 -2.89 3.00
CA SER A 310 -24.25 -1.45 3.20
C SER A 310 -22.76 -1.07 3.11
N GLY A 311 -21.86 -1.90 3.62
CA GLY A 311 -20.42 -1.70 3.48
C GLY A 311 -19.92 -1.87 2.04
N ILE A 312 -20.43 -2.87 1.32
CA ILE A 312 -20.11 -3.12 -0.10
C ILE A 312 -20.60 -1.95 -0.96
N ALA A 313 -21.86 -1.54 -0.79
CA ALA A 313 -22.43 -0.38 -1.47
C ALA A 313 -21.61 0.89 -1.20
N THR A 314 -21.21 1.12 0.07
CA THR A 314 -20.35 2.26 0.42
C THR A 314 -19.03 2.25 -0.36
N ALA A 315 -18.37 1.09 -0.46
CA ALA A 315 -17.09 0.96 -1.18
C ALA A 315 -17.24 1.25 -2.68
N LEU A 316 -18.31 0.74 -3.30
CA LEU A 316 -18.65 0.97 -4.71
C LEU A 316 -18.94 2.45 -4.99
N LEU A 317 -19.76 3.10 -4.16
CA LEU A 317 -20.13 4.51 -4.34
C LEU A 317 -18.92 5.44 -4.20
N VAL A 318 -18.01 5.18 -3.25
CA VAL A 318 -16.74 5.91 -3.11
C VAL A 318 -15.83 5.70 -4.33
N GLY A 319 -15.90 4.51 -4.94
CA GLY A 319 -15.27 4.20 -6.23
C GLY A 319 -15.97 4.82 -7.45
N ASN A 320 -17.00 5.65 -7.24
CA ASN A 320 -17.79 6.30 -8.31
C ASN A 320 -18.54 5.30 -9.21
N ILE A 321 -19.01 4.19 -8.62
CA ILE A 321 -19.86 3.19 -9.27
C ILE A 321 -21.30 3.39 -8.75
N SER A 322 -22.27 3.40 -9.66
CA SER A 322 -23.70 3.55 -9.31
C SER A 322 -24.21 2.28 -8.63
N VAL A 323 -24.98 2.43 -7.55
CA VAL A 323 -25.49 1.29 -6.78
C VAL A 323 -27.01 1.27 -6.74
N VAL A 324 -27.60 0.13 -7.11
CA VAL A 324 -28.99 -0.19 -6.81
C VAL A 324 -29.03 -1.08 -5.58
N LEU A 325 -29.49 -0.56 -4.44
CA LEU A 325 -29.66 -1.31 -3.21
C LEU A 325 -31.04 -1.95 -3.18
N LYS A 326 -31.09 -3.29 -3.30
CA LYS A 326 -32.35 -4.04 -3.25
C LYS A 326 -32.57 -4.64 -1.87
N GLU A 327 -33.76 -4.42 -1.32
CA GLU A 327 -34.21 -5.01 -0.05
C GLU A 327 -35.60 -5.64 -0.18
N VAL A 328 -35.99 -6.43 0.81
CA VAL A 328 -37.28 -7.15 0.79
C VAL A 328 -38.49 -6.27 1.14
N ASN A 329 -38.26 -5.16 1.85
CA ASN A 329 -39.30 -4.19 2.20
C ASN A 329 -38.70 -2.79 2.44
N SER A 330 -39.57 -1.78 2.51
CA SER A 330 -39.19 -0.37 2.71
C SER A 330 -38.43 -0.15 4.01
N GLN A 331 -38.81 -0.81 5.09
CA GLN A 331 -38.17 -0.64 6.41
C GLN A 331 -36.69 -1.07 6.39
N PHE A 332 -36.37 -2.23 5.79
CA PHE A 332 -34.99 -2.67 5.64
C PHE A 332 -34.22 -1.82 4.63
N LEU A 333 -34.88 -1.38 3.55
CA LEU A 333 -34.27 -0.51 2.55
C LEU A 333 -33.81 0.82 3.18
N GLU A 334 -34.71 1.50 3.91
CA GLU A 334 -34.39 2.74 4.62
C GLU A 334 -33.26 2.54 5.63
N ARG A 335 -33.27 1.42 6.36
CA ARG A 335 -32.20 1.09 7.31
C ARG A 335 -30.86 0.93 6.59
N GLY A 336 -30.82 0.23 5.46
CA GLY A 336 -29.61 0.04 4.67
C GLY A 336 -29.07 1.37 4.11
N GLN A 337 -29.94 2.23 3.59
CA GLN A 337 -29.56 3.57 3.11
C GLN A 337 -29.01 4.45 4.25
N LYS A 338 -29.63 4.41 5.43
CA LYS A 338 -29.12 5.10 6.63
C LYS A 338 -27.74 4.58 7.05
N MET A 339 -27.51 3.27 6.99
CA MET A 339 -26.19 2.69 7.28
C MET A 339 -25.12 3.12 6.27
N ILE A 340 -25.45 3.19 4.97
CA ILE A 340 -24.53 3.70 3.94
C ILE A 340 -24.19 5.17 4.20
N ALA A 341 -25.19 6.01 4.49
CA ALA A 341 -24.98 7.41 4.81
C ALA A 341 -24.05 7.58 6.04
N ALA A 342 -24.31 6.82 7.11
CA ALA A 342 -23.48 6.83 8.32
C ALA A 342 -22.03 6.39 8.05
N ASN A 343 -21.82 5.38 7.19
CA ASN A 343 -20.47 4.96 6.79
C ASN A 343 -19.73 6.09 6.05
N LEU A 344 -20.38 6.75 5.10
CA LEU A 344 -19.81 7.87 4.34
C LEU A 344 -19.48 9.06 5.25
N GLU A 345 -20.36 9.42 6.18
CA GLU A 345 -20.10 10.43 7.20
C GLU A 345 -18.89 10.06 8.07
N GLY A 346 -18.75 8.78 8.42
CA GLY A 346 -17.61 8.25 9.14
C GLY A 346 -16.29 8.48 8.40
N LEU A 347 -16.27 8.30 7.07
CA LEU A 347 -15.11 8.57 6.22
C LEU A 347 -14.80 10.08 6.15
N VAL A 348 -15.82 10.94 6.11
CA VAL A 348 -15.64 12.40 6.17
C VAL A 348 -15.05 12.83 7.51
N LYS A 349 -15.56 12.31 8.63
CA LYS A 349 -15.03 12.58 9.99
C LYS A 349 -13.57 12.17 10.12
N ARG A 350 -13.17 11.07 9.47
CA ARG A 350 -11.78 10.58 9.41
C ARG A 350 -10.90 11.32 8.39
N ARG A 351 -11.42 12.31 7.68
CA ARG A 351 -10.74 13.08 6.61
C ARG A 351 -10.23 12.22 5.45
N THR A 352 -10.82 11.03 5.25
CA THR A 352 -10.49 10.15 4.11
C THR A 352 -11.38 10.43 2.89
N LEU A 353 -12.52 11.10 3.10
CA LEU A 353 -13.46 11.53 2.07
C LEU A 353 -13.85 13.00 2.30
N THR A 354 -13.98 13.78 1.23
CA THR A 354 -14.47 15.17 1.28
C THR A 354 -16.00 15.21 1.23
N LYS A 355 -16.63 16.27 1.77
CA LYS A 355 -18.10 16.43 1.73
C LYS A 355 -18.67 16.38 0.30
N ASP A 356 -18.00 17.01 -0.67
CA ASP A 356 -18.47 17.00 -2.07
C ASP A 356 -18.48 15.59 -2.67
N LYS A 357 -17.43 14.80 -2.39
CA LYS A 357 -17.35 13.39 -2.79
C LYS A 357 -18.40 12.53 -2.09
N MET A 358 -18.75 12.83 -0.83
CA MET A 358 -19.85 12.16 -0.14
C MET A 358 -21.20 12.46 -0.81
N ASN A 359 -21.48 13.72 -1.13
CA ASN A 359 -22.73 14.10 -1.80
C ASN A 359 -22.84 13.44 -3.18
N LYS A 360 -21.73 13.42 -3.94
CA LYS A 360 -21.64 12.68 -5.19
C LYS A 360 -21.92 11.18 -4.99
N ALA A 361 -21.29 10.55 -4.00
CA ALA A 361 -21.53 9.15 -3.69
C ALA A 361 -23.01 8.87 -3.35
N LEU A 362 -23.66 9.72 -2.56
CA LEU A 362 -25.10 9.58 -2.26
C LEU A 362 -25.99 9.73 -3.50
N SER A 363 -25.63 10.62 -4.43
CA SER A 363 -26.39 10.79 -5.70
C SER A 363 -26.36 9.55 -6.60
N LEU A 364 -25.38 8.66 -6.40
CA LEU A 364 -25.21 7.42 -7.16
C LEU A 364 -25.96 6.22 -6.54
N LEU A 365 -26.63 6.42 -5.40
CA LEU A 365 -27.38 5.38 -4.69
C LEU A 365 -28.87 5.44 -5.04
N LYS A 366 -29.42 4.34 -5.56
CA LYS A 366 -30.85 4.13 -5.76
C LYS A 366 -31.33 2.96 -4.91
N GLY A 367 -32.48 3.11 -4.24
CA GLY A 367 -33.13 2.01 -3.53
C GLY A 367 -34.16 1.30 -4.41
N ALA A 368 -34.30 -0.02 -4.25
CA ALA A 368 -35.28 -0.84 -4.97
C ALA A 368 -35.91 -1.91 -4.05
N LEU A 369 -37.16 -2.27 -4.33
CA LEU A 369 -37.89 -3.35 -3.65
C LEU A 369 -38.10 -4.58 -4.56
N ASP A 370 -37.92 -4.41 -5.86
CA ASP A 370 -38.00 -5.44 -6.88
C ASP A 370 -36.75 -5.41 -7.79
N TYR A 371 -36.78 -6.20 -8.87
CA TYR A 371 -35.67 -6.34 -9.80
C TYR A 371 -35.83 -5.48 -11.07
N SER A 372 -36.79 -4.57 -11.15
CA SER A 372 -37.07 -3.79 -12.37
C SER A 372 -35.85 -2.98 -12.86
N ASP A 373 -35.03 -2.51 -11.93
CA ASP A 373 -33.81 -1.73 -12.17
C ASP A 373 -32.56 -2.56 -12.52
N PHE A 374 -32.69 -3.87 -12.72
CA PHE A 374 -31.56 -4.79 -12.95
C PHE A 374 -31.26 -5.03 -14.44
N LYS A 375 -32.10 -4.51 -15.36
CA LYS A 375 -32.00 -4.75 -16.81
C LYS A 375 -30.75 -4.14 -17.47
N ASP A 376 -30.17 -3.13 -16.84
CA ASP A 376 -29.00 -2.36 -17.31
C ASP A 376 -27.83 -2.42 -16.31
N VAL A 377 -27.86 -3.38 -15.37
CA VAL A 377 -26.80 -3.59 -14.39
C VAL A 377 -25.67 -4.42 -14.99
N ASP A 378 -24.43 -4.05 -14.69
CA ASP A 378 -23.22 -4.74 -15.16
C ASP A 378 -22.77 -5.86 -14.20
N MET A 379 -23.14 -5.76 -12.93
CA MET A 379 -22.82 -6.74 -11.89
C MET A 379 -23.84 -6.73 -10.75
N VAL A 380 -24.22 -7.90 -10.26
CA VAL A 380 -25.00 -8.08 -9.03
C VAL A 380 -24.07 -8.62 -7.94
N ILE A 381 -24.16 -8.10 -6.71
CA ILE A 381 -23.50 -8.66 -5.53
C ILE A 381 -24.57 -9.01 -4.49
N GLU A 382 -24.76 -10.31 -4.28
CA GLU A 382 -25.68 -10.85 -3.29
C GLU A 382 -25.03 -10.90 -1.89
N ALA A 383 -25.65 -10.24 -0.91
CA ALA A 383 -25.17 -10.15 0.47
C ALA A 383 -26.28 -10.41 1.50
N VAL A 384 -27.14 -11.39 1.22
CA VAL A 384 -28.22 -11.86 2.11
C VAL A 384 -27.72 -12.94 3.07
N ILE A 385 -28.61 -13.38 3.95
CA ILE A 385 -28.34 -14.41 4.95
C ILE A 385 -27.88 -15.73 4.31
N GLU A 386 -27.05 -16.49 5.05
CA GLU A 386 -26.51 -17.79 4.64
C GLU A 386 -27.60 -18.88 4.66
N LYS A 387 -28.48 -18.86 3.65
CA LYS A 387 -29.50 -19.89 3.41
C LYS A 387 -29.46 -20.32 1.95
N ILE A 388 -29.08 -21.56 1.71
CA ILE A 388 -28.94 -22.14 0.35
C ILE A 388 -30.21 -21.93 -0.50
N PRO A 389 -31.43 -22.30 -0.06
CA PRO A 389 -32.61 -22.19 -0.92
C PRO A 389 -32.91 -20.74 -1.34
N LEU A 390 -32.64 -19.78 -0.45
CA LEU A 390 -32.83 -18.35 -0.72
C LEU A 390 -31.81 -17.84 -1.74
N LYS A 391 -30.53 -18.22 -1.62
CA LYS A 391 -29.50 -17.80 -2.57
C LYS A 391 -29.78 -18.40 -3.96
N GLN A 392 -30.13 -19.68 -4.03
CA GLN A 392 -30.50 -20.32 -5.28
C GLN A 392 -31.70 -19.64 -5.95
N SER A 393 -32.74 -19.26 -5.20
CA SER A 393 -33.89 -18.55 -5.77
C SER A 393 -33.49 -17.17 -6.30
N ILE A 394 -32.68 -16.42 -5.54
CA ILE A 394 -32.15 -15.12 -5.98
C ILE A 394 -31.36 -15.27 -7.28
N PHE A 395 -30.45 -16.25 -7.37
CA PHE A 395 -29.62 -16.46 -8.55
C PHE A 395 -30.44 -16.87 -9.79
N ALA A 396 -31.49 -17.69 -9.61
CA ALA A 396 -32.42 -18.04 -10.68
C ALA A 396 -33.26 -16.84 -11.16
N ASP A 397 -33.62 -15.92 -10.25
CA ASP A 397 -34.37 -14.72 -10.60
C ASP A 397 -33.49 -13.70 -11.35
N ILE A 398 -32.31 -13.39 -10.82
CA ILE A 398 -31.40 -12.41 -11.46
C ILE A 398 -30.87 -12.93 -12.79
N GLU A 399 -30.71 -14.24 -12.98
CA GLU A 399 -30.32 -14.80 -14.28
C GLU A 399 -31.30 -14.40 -15.39
N LYS A 400 -32.61 -14.46 -15.12
CA LYS A 400 -33.67 -14.16 -16.08
C LYS A 400 -33.79 -12.67 -16.40
N ILE A 401 -33.44 -11.82 -15.43
CA ILE A 401 -33.72 -10.38 -15.48
C ILE A 401 -32.50 -9.58 -15.94
N CYS A 402 -31.31 -9.97 -15.48
CA CYS A 402 -30.07 -9.29 -15.81
C CYS A 402 -29.63 -9.60 -17.24
N PRO A 403 -28.98 -8.65 -17.91
CA PRO A 403 -28.49 -8.86 -19.27
C PRO A 403 -27.40 -9.96 -19.29
N PRO A 404 -27.17 -10.63 -20.43
CA PRO A 404 -26.23 -11.76 -20.52
C PRO A 404 -24.80 -11.41 -20.08
N HIS A 405 -24.38 -10.15 -20.25
CA HIS A 405 -23.04 -9.71 -19.85
C HIS A 405 -22.88 -9.49 -18.35
N CYS A 406 -23.99 -9.38 -17.59
CA CYS A 406 -23.97 -9.04 -16.17
C CYS A 406 -23.32 -10.15 -15.33
N ILE A 407 -22.37 -9.79 -14.48
CA ILE A 407 -21.73 -10.72 -13.54
C ILE A 407 -22.66 -10.98 -12.35
N LEU A 408 -22.79 -12.24 -11.93
CA LEU A 408 -23.62 -12.65 -10.80
C LEU A 408 -22.73 -13.06 -9.63
N ALA A 409 -22.45 -12.12 -8.74
CA ALA A 409 -21.56 -12.32 -7.61
C ALA A 409 -22.29 -12.61 -6.29
N THR A 410 -21.71 -13.45 -5.44
CA THR A 410 -22.15 -13.67 -4.06
C THR A 410 -21.07 -13.30 -3.06
N ASN A 411 -21.46 -12.68 -1.94
CA ASN A 411 -20.62 -12.43 -0.77
C ASN A 411 -20.73 -13.58 0.26
N THR A 412 -21.13 -14.79 -0.14
CA THR A 412 -21.13 -15.91 0.81
C THR A 412 -19.73 -16.11 1.40
N SER A 413 -19.67 -16.62 2.64
CA SER A 413 -18.41 -16.94 3.33
C SER A 413 -18.20 -18.45 3.52
N THR A 414 -19.23 -19.26 3.28
CA THR A 414 -19.23 -20.69 3.63
C THR A 414 -19.96 -21.59 2.63
N ILE A 415 -20.78 -21.05 1.73
CA ILE A 415 -21.56 -21.86 0.78
C ILE A 415 -20.78 -22.02 -0.51
N ASP A 416 -20.70 -23.25 -0.99
CA ASP A 416 -20.13 -23.62 -2.28
C ASP A 416 -20.86 -22.90 -3.44
N LEU A 417 -20.11 -22.23 -4.32
CA LEU A 417 -20.65 -21.50 -5.46
C LEU A 417 -21.38 -22.39 -6.49
N ASN A 418 -20.99 -23.65 -6.64
CA ASN A 418 -21.69 -24.61 -7.48
C ASN A 418 -23.10 -24.87 -6.94
N ILE A 419 -23.27 -24.94 -5.61
CA ILE A 419 -24.58 -25.08 -4.98
C ILE A 419 -25.41 -23.80 -5.19
N VAL A 420 -24.79 -22.62 -5.09
CA VAL A 420 -25.49 -21.34 -5.36
C VAL A 420 -26.02 -21.30 -6.80
N GLY A 421 -25.22 -21.73 -7.77
CA GLY A 421 -25.54 -21.72 -9.20
C GLY A 421 -26.31 -22.93 -9.73
N GLU A 422 -26.68 -23.88 -8.88
CA GLU A 422 -27.29 -25.16 -9.29
C GLU A 422 -28.59 -24.99 -10.11
N LYS A 423 -29.37 -23.94 -9.83
CA LYS A 423 -30.63 -23.63 -10.51
C LYS A 423 -30.49 -22.61 -11.65
N THR A 424 -29.29 -22.43 -12.16
CA THR A 424 -28.99 -21.48 -13.25
C THR A 424 -28.40 -22.21 -14.46
N ASN A 425 -28.39 -21.57 -15.63
CA ASN A 425 -27.67 -22.04 -16.83
C ASN A 425 -26.42 -21.19 -17.14
N SER A 426 -26.21 -20.11 -16.41
CA SER A 426 -25.13 -19.13 -16.62
C SER A 426 -24.02 -19.27 -15.57
N GLN A 427 -23.53 -20.48 -15.29
CA GLN A 427 -22.49 -20.68 -14.28
C GLN A 427 -21.16 -19.96 -14.64
N ASP A 428 -20.94 -19.66 -15.91
CA ASP A 428 -19.77 -18.94 -16.42
C ASP A 428 -19.66 -17.49 -15.93
N ARG A 429 -20.78 -16.89 -15.53
CA ARG A 429 -20.83 -15.53 -14.95
C ARG A 429 -21.09 -15.52 -13.45
N ILE A 430 -21.10 -16.68 -12.78
CA ILE A 430 -21.19 -16.80 -11.31
C ILE A 430 -19.78 -16.72 -10.70
N ILE A 431 -19.62 -15.87 -9.70
CA ILE A 431 -18.36 -15.62 -9.02
C ILE A 431 -18.55 -15.28 -7.54
N GLY A 432 -17.56 -15.52 -6.70
CA GLY A 432 -17.56 -15.04 -5.31
C GLY A 432 -16.90 -13.68 -5.24
N ALA A 433 -17.58 -12.72 -4.63
CA ALA A 433 -17.03 -11.42 -4.25
C ALA A 433 -17.07 -11.33 -2.73
N HIS A 434 -16.16 -12.04 -2.06
CA HIS A 434 -16.15 -12.18 -0.61
C HIS A 434 -15.41 -10.99 0.03
N PHE A 435 -16.20 -10.07 0.60
CA PHE A 435 -15.72 -8.93 1.36
C PHE A 435 -15.61 -9.27 2.86
N PHE A 436 -14.69 -8.58 3.54
CA PHE A 436 -14.48 -8.72 4.97
C PHE A 436 -15.13 -7.59 5.75
N SER A 437 -15.82 -7.90 6.84
CA SER A 437 -16.47 -6.88 7.67
C SER A 437 -15.44 -6.08 8.50
N PRO A 438 -15.51 -4.73 8.54
CA PRO A 438 -16.41 -3.86 7.76
C PRO A 438 -15.97 -3.71 6.29
N ALA A 439 -16.87 -3.98 5.34
CA ALA A 439 -16.52 -4.12 3.92
C ALA A 439 -15.96 -2.86 3.26
N HIS A 440 -16.26 -1.66 3.75
CA HIS A 440 -15.69 -0.41 3.23
C HIS A 440 -14.31 -0.06 3.84
N ILE A 441 -13.88 -0.79 4.88
CA ILE A 441 -12.61 -0.56 5.59
C ILE A 441 -11.59 -1.66 5.27
N MET A 442 -12.00 -2.93 5.35
CA MET A 442 -11.08 -4.06 5.23
C MET A 442 -10.50 -4.14 3.80
N PRO A 443 -9.18 -4.22 3.63
CA PRO A 443 -8.55 -4.07 2.31
C PRO A 443 -8.71 -5.30 1.41
N LEU A 444 -8.90 -6.50 1.97
CA LEU A 444 -8.99 -7.75 1.21
C LEU A 444 -10.35 -7.89 0.48
N LEU A 445 -10.29 -8.37 -0.75
CA LEU A 445 -11.42 -8.91 -1.50
C LEU A 445 -11.03 -10.29 -2.01
N GLU A 446 -11.67 -11.33 -1.49
CA GLU A 446 -11.50 -12.69 -2.00
C GLU A 446 -12.40 -12.90 -3.21
N ILE A 447 -11.79 -13.23 -4.34
CA ILE A 447 -12.46 -13.54 -5.60
C ILE A 447 -12.50 -15.05 -5.75
N VAL A 448 -13.65 -15.65 -5.44
CA VAL A 448 -13.81 -17.11 -5.49
C VAL A 448 -14.24 -17.51 -6.89
N ARG A 449 -13.49 -18.41 -7.52
CA ARG A 449 -13.83 -18.98 -8.84
C ARG A 449 -14.20 -20.46 -8.75
N THR A 450 -15.14 -20.87 -9.59
CA THR A 450 -15.38 -22.28 -9.91
C THR A 450 -14.64 -22.65 -11.19
N GLU A 451 -14.66 -23.92 -11.57
CA GLU A 451 -14.15 -24.38 -12.88
C GLU A 451 -14.89 -23.74 -14.05
N LYS A 452 -16.18 -23.40 -13.86
CA LYS A 452 -17.03 -22.82 -14.90
C LYS A 452 -16.86 -21.31 -15.02
N THR A 453 -16.45 -20.62 -13.94
CA THR A 453 -16.35 -19.16 -13.89
C THR A 453 -15.41 -18.65 -15.00
N SER A 454 -15.92 -17.78 -15.85
CA SER A 454 -15.18 -17.26 -17.01
C SER A 454 -13.99 -16.39 -16.58
N PRO A 455 -12.87 -16.46 -17.33
CA PRO A 455 -11.75 -15.55 -17.14
C PRO A 455 -12.14 -14.07 -17.21
N GLN A 456 -13.12 -13.72 -18.05
CA GLN A 456 -13.62 -12.36 -18.16
C GLN A 456 -14.28 -11.86 -16.85
N ALA A 457 -15.11 -12.68 -16.20
CA ALA A 457 -15.74 -12.30 -14.93
C ALA A 457 -14.68 -12.08 -13.82
N ILE A 458 -13.64 -12.91 -13.78
CA ILE A 458 -12.52 -12.77 -12.84
C ILE A 458 -11.76 -11.47 -13.10
N LEU A 459 -11.41 -11.18 -14.35
CA LEU A 459 -10.69 -9.95 -14.72
C LEU A 459 -11.48 -8.69 -14.37
N ASP A 460 -12.78 -8.69 -14.65
CA ASP A 460 -13.65 -7.55 -14.36
C ASP A 460 -13.77 -7.33 -12.85
N LEU A 461 -13.91 -8.39 -12.04
CA LEU A 461 -13.98 -8.26 -10.59
C LEU A 461 -12.64 -7.84 -9.98
N ILE A 462 -11.50 -8.30 -10.52
CA ILE A 462 -10.16 -7.76 -10.17
C ILE A 462 -10.11 -6.26 -10.45
N THR A 463 -10.65 -5.82 -11.58
CA THR A 463 -10.67 -4.42 -12.01
C THR A 463 -11.55 -3.58 -11.09
N VAL A 464 -12.76 -4.06 -10.76
CA VAL A 464 -13.63 -3.44 -9.75
C VAL A 464 -12.90 -3.32 -8.42
N GLY A 465 -12.30 -4.41 -7.93
CA GLY A 465 -11.50 -4.42 -6.70
C GLY A 465 -10.44 -3.32 -6.67
N LYS A 466 -9.69 -3.14 -7.76
CA LYS A 466 -8.70 -2.05 -7.89
C LYS A 466 -9.35 -0.67 -7.85
N ILE A 467 -10.48 -0.46 -8.55
CA ILE A 467 -11.21 0.82 -8.57
C ILE A 467 -11.67 1.21 -7.16
N ILE A 468 -12.20 0.24 -6.40
CA ILE A 468 -12.64 0.46 -5.01
C ILE A 468 -11.52 0.32 -3.98
N LYS A 469 -10.25 0.31 -4.41
CA LYS A 469 -9.04 0.24 -3.58
C LYS A 469 -8.98 -0.97 -2.64
N LYS A 470 -9.51 -2.11 -3.10
CA LYS A 470 -9.30 -3.42 -2.48
C LYS A 470 -8.09 -4.12 -3.09
N VAL A 471 -7.55 -5.07 -2.35
CA VAL A 471 -6.54 -6.03 -2.81
C VAL A 471 -7.28 -7.32 -3.18
N PRO A 472 -7.49 -7.58 -4.49
CA PRO A 472 -8.13 -8.81 -4.92
C PRO A 472 -7.15 -9.99 -4.76
N VAL A 473 -7.65 -11.09 -4.22
CA VAL A 473 -6.96 -12.39 -4.18
C VAL A 473 -7.89 -13.43 -4.80
N VAL A 474 -7.46 -14.09 -5.87
CA VAL A 474 -8.26 -15.13 -6.53
C VAL A 474 -8.03 -16.46 -5.84
N VAL A 475 -9.11 -17.09 -5.41
CA VAL A 475 -9.12 -18.39 -4.73
C VAL A 475 -10.09 -19.34 -5.43
N GLY A 476 -9.81 -20.63 -5.34
CA GLY A 476 -10.69 -21.71 -5.72
C GLY A 476 -11.85 -21.83 -4.74
N ASN A 477 -12.92 -22.46 -5.19
CA ASN A 477 -14.11 -22.71 -4.41
C ASN A 477 -13.87 -23.85 -3.40
N CYS A 478 -13.86 -23.54 -2.10
CA CYS A 478 -13.80 -24.51 -1.01
C CYS A 478 -14.62 -24.02 0.20
N THR A 479 -15.01 -24.94 1.09
CA THR A 479 -15.77 -24.58 2.29
C THR A 479 -14.93 -23.71 3.22
N GLY A 480 -15.42 -22.52 3.54
CA GLY A 480 -14.80 -21.62 4.51
C GLY A 480 -13.72 -20.68 3.96
N PHE A 481 -13.42 -20.77 2.65
CA PHE A 481 -12.43 -19.95 1.94
C PHE A 481 -11.10 -19.78 2.71
N ALA A 482 -10.35 -18.70 2.49
CA ALA A 482 -9.04 -18.54 3.14
C ALA A 482 -9.14 -17.92 4.55
N VAL A 483 -10.21 -17.16 4.86
CA VAL A 483 -10.33 -16.45 6.15
C VAL A 483 -11.77 -16.42 6.63
N ASN A 484 -12.04 -16.87 7.87
CA ASN A 484 -13.38 -16.78 8.45
C ASN A 484 -13.41 -16.43 9.95
N ARG A 485 -14.26 -15.46 10.32
CA ARG A 485 -14.62 -15.18 11.72
C ARG A 485 -15.96 -14.43 11.86
N LYS A 486 -16.77 -14.80 12.88
CA LYS A 486 -17.81 -13.94 13.50
C LYS A 486 -17.83 -14.10 15.03
N SER A 487 -18.32 -13.08 15.74
CA SER A 487 -18.60 -13.08 17.20
C SER A 487 -19.78 -12.15 17.52
N ASN A 488 -20.66 -12.57 18.44
CA ASN A 488 -21.95 -11.94 18.79
C ASN A 488 -21.95 -11.19 20.15
N GLY A 489 -20.93 -10.39 20.45
CA GLY A 489 -20.97 -9.41 21.57
C GLY A 489 -20.90 -9.97 23.01
N LYS A 490 -21.08 -11.29 23.22
CA LYS A 490 -20.66 -12.04 24.42
C LYS A 490 -19.94 -13.32 23.96
N GLY A 491 -18.87 -13.70 24.66
CA GLY A 491 -18.04 -14.85 24.32
C GLY A 491 -17.04 -15.12 25.45
N TYR A 492 -15.79 -15.41 25.13
CA TYR A 492 -14.72 -15.51 26.13
C TYR A 492 -14.53 -14.25 27.01
N TYR A 493 -15.02 -13.10 26.53
CA TYR A 493 -14.93 -11.81 27.20
C TYR A 493 -16.29 -11.12 27.26
N ILE A 494 -16.43 -10.24 28.24
CA ILE A 494 -17.49 -9.23 28.36
C ILE A 494 -17.01 -7.97 27.62
N TYR A 495 -17.83 -7.51 26.68
CA TYR A 495 -17.56 -6.33 25.85
C TYR A 495 -18.44 -5.17 26.31
N GLU A 496 -17.89 -4.29 27.15
CA GLU A 496 -18.54 -3.03 27.53
C GLU A 496 -18.28 -1.95 26.46
N LYS A 497 -19.27 -1.11 26.17
CA LYS A 497 -19.18 -0.09 25.12
C LYS A 497 -18.06 0.90 25.44
N GLY A 498 -17.01 0.91 24.61
CA GLY A 498 -15.85 1.81 24.76
C GLY A 498 -14.76 1.33 25.74
N GLY A 499 -14.93 0.14 26.34
CA GLY A 499 -13.94 -0.46 27.25
C GLY A 499 -13.07 -1.53 26.58
N LYS A 500 -11.94 -1.87 27.22
CA LYS A 500 -11.19 -3.09 26.86
C LYS A 500 -12.01 -4.32 27.26
N PRO A 501 -12.06 -5.38 26.43
CA PRO A 501 -12.73 -6.62 26.80
C PRO A 501 -12.19 -7.18 28.12
N LYS A 502 -13.08 -7.57 29.03
CA LYS A 502 -12.73 -8.19 30.33
C LYS A 502 -13.07 -9.68 30.28
N PRO A 503 -12.26 -10.60 30.84
CA PRO A 503 -12.61 -12.02 30.90
C PRO A 503 -14.00 -12.20 31.51
N ASP A 504 -14.83 -13.04 30.90
CA ASP A 504 -16.16 -13.36 31.44
C ASP A 504 -16.03 -14.46 32.50
N PRO A 505 -16.28 -14.18 33.79
CA PRO A 505 -16.16 -15.19 34.85
C PRO A 505 -17.08 -16.40 34.64
N SER A 506 -18.21 -16.23 33.94
CA SER A 506 -19.15 -17.33 33.68
C SER A 506 -18.57 -18.41 32.76
N VAL A 507 -17.59 -18.06 31.92
CA VAL A 507 -16.95 -18.99 30.97
C VAL A 507 -16.04 -19.98 31.70
N GLN A 508 -15.50 -19.59 32.86
CA GLN A 508 -14.60 -20.46 33.64
C GLN A 508 -15.29 -21.79 34.03
N ASN A 509 -16.55 -21.72 34.46
CA ASN A 509 -17.33 -22.91 34.81
C ASN A 509 -17.50 -23.84 33.60
N VAL A 510 -17.74 -23.28 32.41
CA VAL A 510 -17.89 -24.03 31.15
C VAL A 510 -16.56 -24.69 30.76
N ILE A 511 -15.43 -23.99 30.90
CA ILE A 511 -14.09 -24.54 30.64
C ILE A 511 -13.80 -25.72 31.57
N GLU A 512 -14.10 -25.59 32.86
CA GLU A 512 -13.86 -26.65 33.85
C GLU A 512 -14.74 -27.89 33.60
N GLU A 513 -16.01 -27.69 33.27
CA GLU A 513 -16.91 -28.77 32.87
C GLU A 513 -16.39 -29.50 31.63
N TYR A 514 -15.94 -28.75 30.61
CA TYR A 514 -15.39 -29.33 29.39
C TYR A 514 -14.09 -30.10 29.64
N ARG A 515 -13.17 -29.56 30.46
CA ARG A 515 -11.92 -30.24 30.85
C ARG A 515 -12.18 -31.59 31.51
N LYS A 516 -13.19 -31.66 32.40
CA LYS A 516 -13.62 -32.91 33.05
C LYS A 516 -14.15 -33.91 32.02
N ARG A 517 -15.03 -33.47 31.13
CA ARG A 517 -15.61 -34.33 30.07
C ARG A 517 -14.58 -34.86 29.08
N ALA A 518 -13.69 -33.99 28.61
CA ALA A 518 -12.66 -34.32 27.64
C ALA A 518 -11.50 -35.15 28.24
N LYS A 519 -11.49 -35.40 29.56
CA LYS A 519 -10.39 -36.03 30.30
C LYS A 519 -9.03 -35.34 30.07
N ALA A 520 -9.06 -34.04 29.78
CA ALA A 520 -7.89 -33.22 29.46
C ALA A 520 -7.11 -32.75 30.69
N MET A 521 -7.17 -33.52 31.78
CA MET A 521 -6.49 -33.26 33.06
C MET A 521 -5.79 -34.52 33.54
N PRO A 522 -4.62 -34.87 32.98
CA PRO A 522 -3.81 -35.98 33.47
C PRO A 522 -3.51 -35.77 34.97
N GLY A 523 -3.87 -36.73 35.83
CA GLY A 523 -3.68 -36.60 37.28
C GLY A 523 -4.54 -35.53 37.95
N GLY A 524 -5.63 -35.08 37.33
CA GLY A 524 -6.58 -34.12 37.90
C GLY A 524 -6.12 -32.66 37.87
N LYS A 525 -5.02 -32.34 37.18
CA LYS A 525 -4.50 -30.97 37.03
C LYS A 525 -4.55 -30.52 35.56
N PRO A 526 -4.77 -29.22 35.29
CA PRO A 526 -4.59 -28.67 33.96
C PRO A 526 -3.15 -28.87 33.46
N VAL A 527 -2.99 -29.12 32.17
CA VAL A 527 -1.67 -29.14 31.52
C VAL A 527 -1.11 -27.72 31.54
N THR A 528 0.11 -27.57 32.05
CA THR A 528 0.87 -26.32 31.94
C THR A 528 1.47 -26.24 30.55
N LEU A 529 1.14 -25.18 29.81
CA LEU A 529 1.71 -24.89 28.50
C LEU A 529 2.61 -23.67 28.61
N THR A 530 3.76 -23.70 27.95
CA THR A 530 4.60 -22.52 27.75
C THR A 530 3.99 -21.64 26.65
N ASP A 531 4.42 -20.37 26.57
CA ASP A 531 4.00 -19.47 25.47
C ASP A 531 4.39 -20.04 24.09
N GLN A 532 5.50 -20.78 24.02
CA GLN A 532 5.94 -21.45 22.81
C GLN A 532 4.99 -22.60 22.43
N ASP A 533 4.58 -23.42 23.39
CA ASP A 533 3.62 -24.50 23.15
C ASP A 533 2.29 -23.94 22.62
N ILE A 534 1.79 -22.86 23.23
CA ILE A 534 0.56 -22.19 22.80
C ILE A 534 0.71 -21.67 21.36
N LEU A 535 1.84 -21.05 21.05
CA LEU A 535 2.11 -20.53 19.70
C LEU A 535 2.11 -21.66 18.67
N GLU A 536 2.85 -22.75 18.92
CA GLU A 536 2.96 -23.91 18.03
C GLU A 536 1.62 -24.63 17.85
N MET A 537 0.87 -24.84 18.93
CA MET A 537 -0.45 -25.47 18.90
C MET A 537 -1.48 -24.66 18.11
N ILE A 538 -1.34 -23.33 18.03
CA ILE A 538 -2.20 -22.48 17.20
C ILE A 538 -1.68 -22.41 15.76
N PHE A 539 -0.37 -22.25 15.57
CA PHE A 539 0.20 -21.98 14.26
C PHE A 539 0.37 -23.22 13.38
N PHE A 540 0.83 -24.34 13.93
CA PHE A 540 1.08 -25.53 13.12
C PHE A 540 -0.18 -26.06 12.43
N PRO A 541 -1.38 -26.06 13.05
CA PRO A 541 -2.61 -26.36 12.33
C PRO A 541 -2.90 -25.38 11.19
N VAL A 542 -2.68 -24.08 11.39
CA VAL A 542 -2.88 -23.05 10.36
C VAL A 542 -1.91 -23.24 9.19
N VAL A 543 -0.64 -23.55 9.47
CA VAL A 543 0.37 -23.82 8.45
C VAL A 543 0.10 -25.14 7.72
N ASN A 544 -0.34 -26.19 8.42
CA ASN A 544 -0.74 -27.44 7.79
C ASN A 544 -1.93 -27.25 6.86
N GLU A 545 -2.91 -26.45 7.27
CA GLU A 545 -4.05 -26.12 6.42
C GLU A 545 -3.63 -25.27 5.21
N ALA A 546 -2.73 -24.31 5.42
CA ALA A 546 -2.10 -23.57 4.32
C ALA A 546 -1.44 -24.49 3.29
N CYS A 547 -0.72 -25.51 3.74
CA CYS A 547 -0.11 -26.52 2.87
C CYS A 547 -1.17 -27.33 2.09
N ARG A 548 -2.29 -27.68 2.72
CA ARG A 548 -3.40 -28.39 2.04
C ARG A 548 -4.08 -27.52 1.00
N VAL A 549 -4.40 -26.28 1.33
CA VAL A 549 -5.00 -25.29 0.42
C VAL A 549 -4.11 -25.06 -0.81
N MET A 550 -2.78 -25.12 -0.63
CA MET A 550 -1.81 -25.10 -1.73
C MET A 550 -1.85 -26.39 -2.57
N ASP A 551 -1.81 -27.56 -1.93
CA ASP A 551 -1.82 -28.89 -2.59
C ASP A 551 -3.11 -29.13 -3.39
N GLU A 552 -4.24 -28.68 -2.85
CA GLU A 552 -5.56 -28.71 -3.48
C GLU A 552 -5.74 -27.65 -4.59
N ASN A 553 -4.71 -26.83 -4.85
CA ASN A 553 -4.74 -25.73 -5.83
C ASN A 553 -5.87 -24.71 -5.60
N VAL A 554 -6.30 -24.55 -4.34
CA VAL A 554 -7.28 -23.53 -3.95
C VAL A 554 -6.66 -22.14 -4.09
N VAL A 555 -5.37 -21.97 -3.83
CA VAL A 555 -4.68 -20.70 -4.10
C VAL A 555 -3.66 -20.90 -5.22
N ILE A 556 -3.40 -19.83 -5.98
CA ILE A 556 -2.47 -19.88 -7.12
C ILE A 556 -1.01 -19.95 -6.63
N ARG A 557 -0.70 -19.28 -5.53
CA ARG A 557 0.65 -19.18 -4.94
C ARG A 557 0.57 -19.04 -3.43
N ALA A 558 1.62 -19.47 -2.73
CA ALA A 558 1.77 -19.25 -1.29
C ALA A 558 1.70 -17.75 -0.92
N SER A 559 2.27 -16.88 -1.76
CA SER A 559 2.22 -15.42 -1.55
C SER A 559 0.79 -14.86 -1.50
N ASP A 560 -0.15 -15.47 -2.22
CA ASP A 560 -1.54 -15.03 -2.24
C ASP A 560 -2.23 -15.35 -0.90
N LEU A 561 -1.87 -16.48 -0.29
CA LEU A 561 -2.33 -16.88 1.03
C LEU A 561 -1.73 -16.00 2.15
N ASP A 562 -0.46 -15.63 2.04
CA ASP A 562 0.18 -14.68 2.97
C ASP A 562 -0.55 -13.33 2.95
N ILE A 563 -0.88 -12.83 1.75
CA ILE A 563 -1.63 -11.59 1.60
C ILE A 563 -3.04 -11.70 2.16
N ALA A 564 -3.74 -12.81 1.90
CA ALA A 564 -5.05 -13.06 2.49
C ALA A 564 -4.97 -13.09 4.03
N SER A 565 -3.95 -13.71 4.59
CA SER A 565 -3.71 -13.79 6.04
C SER A 565 -3.42 -12.42 6.66
N VAL A 566 -2.53 -11.64 6.05
CA VAL A 566 -2.17 -10.29 6.53
C VAL A 566 -3.37 -9.34 6.44
N LEU A 567 -4.10 -9.34 5.33
CA LEU A 567 -5.16 -8.37 5.06
C LEU A 567 -6.53 -8.79 5.59
N GLY A 568 -6.77 -10.09 5.76
CA GLY A 568 -8.04 -10.66 6.23
C GLY A 568 -8.03 -11.06 7.71
N MET A 569 -6.96 -11.72 8.18
CA MET A 569 -6.85 -12.18 9.58
C MET A 569 -6.09 -11.22 10.50
N GLY A 570 -5.40 -10.23 9.92
CA GLY A 570 -4.51 -9.35 10.68
C GLY A 570 -3.21 -10.04 11.08
N PHE A 571 -2.73 -10.99 10.25
CA PHE A 571 -1.41 -11.58 10.45
C PHE A 571 -0.33 -10.49 10.45
N PRO A 572 0.66 -10.54 11.36
CA PRO A 572 1.62 -9.45 11.48
C PRO A 572 2.55 -9.39 10.26
N LYS A 573 2.38 -8.37 9.41
CA LYS A 573 3.16 -8.14 8.16
C LYS A 573 4.70 -8.09 8.28
N TYR A 574 5.22 -8.05 9.51
CA TYR A 574 6.66 -8.03 9.81
C TYR A 574 7.24 -9.42 10.07
N ARG A 575 6.37 -10.44 10.06
CA ARG A 575 6.69 -11.87 10.03
C ARG A 575 6.43 -12.33 8.60
#